data_AF-A0A7V8NUZ3-F1
#
_entry.id   AF-A0A7V8NUZ3-F1
#
_cell.length_a   1.000
_cell.length_b   1.000
_cell.length_c   1.000
_cell.angle_alpha   90.00
_cell.angle_beta   90.00
_cell.angle_gamma   90.00
#
_symmetry.space_group_name_H-M   'P 1'
#
loop_
_entity.id
_entity.type
_entity.pdbx_description
1 polymer ?
#
loop_
_entity_poly.entity_id
_entity_poly.type
_entity_poly.pdbx_seq_one_letter_code
_entity_poly.pdbx_strand_id
1 'polypeptide(L)' 'MPRPKLGQHFLIQNSILERIAVTACPTPEDLVVEIGPGRGALTQRLLRRAARVVAVELDPSLVEHL' A
#
# COMPACT_ATOMS: atom_id res chain seq x y z
N MET A 1 -12.61 -10.58 4.19
CA MET A 1 -11.70 -11.58 4.79
C MET A 1 -10.55 -11.84 3.81
N PRO A 2 -9.34 -12.21 4.28
CA PRO A 2 -8.24 -12.56 3.37
C PRO A 2 -8.61 -13.77 2.51
N ARG A 3 -8.18 -13.76 1.25
CA ARG A 3 -8.30 -14.87 0.31
C ARG A 3 -6.97 -15.61 0.24
N PRO A 4 -6.85 -16.82 0.83
CA PRO A 4 -5.57 -17.55 0.87
C PRO A 4 -5.00 -17.86 -0.51
N LYS A 5 -5.88 -18.10 -1.50
CA LYS A 5 -5.46 -18.32 -2.90
C LYS A 5 -4.75 -17.12 -3.54
N LEU A 6 -4.95 -15.92 -3.00
CA LEU A 6 -4.29 -14.69 -3.45
C LEU A 6 -3.08 -14.32 -2.58
N GLY A 7 -2.71 -15.13 -1.57
CA GLY A 7 -1.57 -14.85 -0.70
C GLY A 7 -1.72 -13.62 0.18
N GLN A 8 -2.95 -13.20 0.47
CA GLN A 8 -3.21 -11.97 1.24
C GLN A 8 -2.80 -12.11 2.72
N HIS A 9 -1.77 -11.38 3.11
CA HIS A 9 -1.38 -11.16 4.51
C HIS A 9 -1.39 -9.66 4.81
N PHE A 10 -2.32 -9.22 5.65
CA PHE A 10 -2.47 -7.80 5.95
C PHE A 10 -1.51 -7.37 7.06
N LEU A 11 -0.54 -6.51 6.71
CA LEU A 11 0.37 -5.91 7.65
C LEU A 11 -0.37 -4.86 8.52
N ILE A 12 -0.35 -5.05 9.83
CA ILE A 12 -1.04 -4.19 10.81
C ILE A 12 -0.09 -3.37 11.70
N GLN A 13 1.21 -3.68 11.69
CA GLN A 13 2.18 -2.97 12.53
C GLN A 13 2.53 -1.60 11.93
N ASN A 14 2.02 -0.55 12.57
CA ASN A 14 2.21 0.84 12.13
C ASN A 14 3.69 1.24 11.98
N SER A 15 4.57 0.83 12.90
CA SER A 15 5.99 1.17 12.86
C SER A 15 6.69 0.59 11.63
N ILE A 16 6.34 -0.64 11.24
CA ILE A 16 6.86 -1.28 10.04
C ILE A 16 6.33 -0.58 8.79
N LEU A 17 5.03 -0.28 8.74
CA LEU A 17 4.42 0.44 7.63
C LEU A 17 5.05 1.82 7.40
N GLU A 18 5.32 2.59 8.47
CA GLU A 18 6.01 3.88 8.35
C GLU A 18 7.45 3.72 7.87
N ARG A 19 8.19 2.72 8.36
CA ARG A 19 9.55 2.43 7.89
C ARG A 19 9.55 2.07 6.40
N ILE A 20 8.61 1.24 5.94
CA ILE A 20 8.49 0.90 4.52
C ILE A 20 8.21 2.17 3.70
N ALA A 21 7.26 3.00 4.12
CA ALA A 21 6.90 4.21 3.38
C ALA A 21 8.05 5.22 3.28
N VAL A 22 8.84 5.40 4.35
CA VAL A 22 10.04 6.26 4.33
C VAL A 22 11.10 5.71 3.39
N THR A 23 11.34 4.41 3.42
CA THR A 23 12.36 3.79 2.56
C THR A 23 11.94 3.76 1.09
N ALA A 24 10.65 3.54 0.80
CA ALA A 24 10.11 3.43 -0.55
C ALA A 24 9.89 4.79 -1.24
N CYS A 25 9.77 5.87 -0.46
CA CYS A 25 9.54 7.23 -0.94
C CYS A 25 10.51 8.19 -0.22
N PRO A 26 11.81 8.18 -0.59
CA PRO A 26 12.82 9.02 0.05
C PRO A 26 12.62 10.51 -0.20
N THR A 27 11.91 10.89 -1.26
CA THR A 27 11.65 12.30 -1.64
C THR A 27 10.16 12.53 -1.92
N PRO A 28 9.66 13.77 -1.72
CA PRO A 28 8.26 14.06 -1.96
C PRO A 28 7.88 14.12 -3.45
N GLU A 29 8.85 14.14 -4.36
CA GLU A 29 8.64 14.15 -5.82
C GLU A 29 8.41 12.74 -6.40
N ASP A 30 8.58 11.69 -5.60
CA ASP A 30 8.55 10.32 -6.08
C ASP A 30 7.17 9.90 -6.61
N LEU A 31 7.20 9.12 -7.69
CA LEU A 31 6.08 8.30 -8.16
C LEU A 31 6.24 6.89 -7.60
N VAL A 32 5.28 6.44 -6.81
CA VAL A 32 5.29 5.09 -6.22
C VAL A 32 4.26 4.21 -6.93
N VAL A 33 4.68 2.99 -7.30
CA VAL A 33 3.78 1.94 -7.78
C VAL A 33 3.64 0.87 -6.69
N GLU A 34 2.45 0.72 -6.13
CA GLU A 34 2.15 -0.25 -5.09
C GLU A 34 1.42 -1.46 -5.68
N ILE A 35 2.02 -2.65 -5.54
CA ILE A 35 1.42 -3.91 -5.98
C ILE A 35 0.79 -4.61 -4.78
N GLY A 36 -0.51 -4.91 -4.87
CA GLY A 36 -1.27 -5.53 -3.78
C GLY A 36 -1.45 -4.59 -2.58
N PRO A 37 -2.05 -3.41 -2.77
CA PRO A 37 -2.33 -2.46 -1.67
C PRO A 37 -3.24 -3.06 -0.58
N GLY A 38 -4.02 -4.10 -0.92
CA GLY A 38 -4.88 -4.80 0.01
C GLY A 38 -5.92 -3.86 0.62
N ARG A 39 -5.84 -3.65 1.94
CA ARG A 39 -6.76 -2.75 2.67
C ARG A 39 -6.28 -1.30 2.73
N GLY A 40 -5.25 -0.94 1.95
CA GLY A 40 -4.72 0.42 1.86
C GLY A 40 -3.83 0.85 3.03
N ALA A 41 -3.41 -0.08 3.89
CA ALA A 41 -2.63 0.26 5.09
C ALA A 41 -1.30 0.95 4.75
N LEU A 42 -0.57 0.45 3.74
CA LEU A 42 0.65 1.10 3.27
C LEU A 42 0.34 2.28 2.33
N THR A 43 -0.64 2.13 1.44
CA THR A 43 -1.13 3.19 0.53
C THR A 43 -1.35 4.52 1.25
N GLN A 44 -2.04 4.53 2.40
CA GLN A 44 -2.30 5.77 3.17
C GLN A 44 -1.02 6.50 3.61
N ARG A 45 0.08 5.77 3.80
CA ARG A 45 1.37 6.32 4.26
C ARG A 45 2.22 6.80 3.10
N LEU A 46 2.13 6.10 1.97
CA LEU A 46 2.73 6.50 0.71
C LEU A 46 2.08 7.79 0.19
N LEU A 47 0.75 7.91 0.23
CA LEU A 47 0.01 9.11 -0.18
C LEU A 47 0.37 10.38 0.62
N ARG A 48 0.86 10.22 1.86
CA ARG A 48 1.34 11.35 2.67
C ARG A 48 2.75 11.82 2.31
N ARG A 49 3.47 11.06 1.48
CA ARG A 49 4.89 11.29 1.17
C ARG A 49 5.13 11.51 -0.31
N ALA A 50 4.59 10.64 -1.16
CA ALA A 50 4.82 10.65 -2.59
C ALA A 50 3.98 11.72 -3.30
N ALA A 51 4.53 12.30 -4.36
CA ALA A 51 3.78 13.17 -5.27
C ALA A 51 2.63 12.42 -5.93
N ARG A 52 2.83 11.12 -6.20
CA ARG A 52 1.82 10.26 -6.82
C ARG A 52 1.99 8.80 -6.41
N VAL A 53 0.86 8.14 -6.17
CA VAL A 53 0.80 6.70 -5.91
C VAL A 53 -0.11 6.06 -6.97
N VAL A 54 0.36 4.97 -7.58
CA VAL A 54 -0.42 4.12 -8.47
C VAL A 54 -0.53 2.76 -7.82
N ALA A 55 -1.75 2.37 -7.44
CA ALA A 55 -1.99 1.08 -6.79
C ALA A 55 -2.58 0.08 -7.79
N VAL A 56 -2.08 -1.16 -7.76
CA VAL A 56 -2.56 -2.27 -8.60
C VAL A 56 -3.06 -3.38 -7.68
N GLU A 57 -4.38 -3.62 -7.69
CA GLU A 57 -5.04 -4.64 -6.87
C GLU A 57 -5.73 -5.66 -7.77
N LEU A 58 -5.52 -6.94 -7.46
CA LEU A 58 -6.09 -8.06 -8.20
C LEU A 58 -7.45 -8.48 -7.63
N ASP A 59 -7.68 -8.30 -6.33
CA ASP A 59 -8.95 -8.63 -5.67
C ASP A 59 -9.98 -7.50 -5.85
N PRO A 60 -11.02 -7.68 -6.69
CA PRO A 60 -11.99 -6.62 -6.96
C PRO A 60 -12.76 -6.17 -5.71
N SER A 61 -12.87 -7.04 -4.69
CA SER A 61 -13.57 -6.69 -3.45
C SER A 61 -12.78 -5.73 -2.56
N LEU A 62 -11.48 -5.59 -2.79
CA LEU A 62 -10.64 -4.63 -2.09
C LEU A 62 -10.50 -3.30 -2.83
N VAL A 63 -10.77 -3.27 -4.14
CA VAL A 63 -10.74 -2.05 -4.96
C VAL A 63 -11.72 -0.99 -4.45
N GLU A 64 -12.91 -1.39 -3.98
CA GLU A 64 -13.90 -0.45 -3.42
C GLU A 64 -13.42 0.28 -2.15
N HIS A 65 -12.38 -0.22 -1.49
CA HIS A 65 -11.86 0.31 -0.22
C HIS A 65 -10.62 1.20 -0.39
N LEU A 66 -10.13 1.37 -1.62
CA LEU A 66 -8.89 2.08 -1.96
C LEU A 66 -9.14 3.48 -2.49
#